data_AF-A0A643CZR9-F1
#
_entry.id   AF-A0A643CZR9-F1
#
_cell.length_a   1.000
_cell.length_b   1.000
_cell.length_c   1.000
_cell.angle_alpha   90.00
_cell.angle_beta   90.00
_cell.angle_gamma   90.00
#
_symmetry.space_group_name_H-M   'P 1'
#
loop_
_entity.id
_entity.type
_entity.pdbx_description
1 polymer ?
#
loop_
_entity_poly.entity_id
_entity_poly.type
_entity_poly.pdbx_seq_one_letter_code
_entity_poly.pdbx_strand_id
1 'polypeptide(L)'
;YIQYEADDAIVFAQSASERIGMQKLASGEQLIKVNGDTIATQGQLAKLLPLQHIDPQSTDIIDHGAKPRRQLLDWLMFHVEPEFYFAWQYYSRALKQRNSLLKTRRNLSLADLEPWNKMLSDYGEILHSQRVGIVEQWNQFFQEDLQQLLPNLEIELEYHAGFHTEQGLLQDLIQQHQRDQERRYTEYGPHRADLRLKTPYGNADDVLSRGQKKLLIMALKLSQIAMLHASNKETVVLLDDLTAELDLAAQ
;
A
#
# COMPACT_ATOMS: atom_id res chain seq x y z
N TYR A 1 -1.50 -32.34 4.30
CA TYR A 1 -0.73 -33.09 5.31
C TYR A 1 0.25 -32.12 5.96
N ILE A 2 0.11 -31.89 7.26
CA ILE A 2 1.06 -31.07 8.03
C ILE A 2 2.04 -32.05 8.68
N GLN A 3 3.33 -31.87 8.47
CA GLN A 3 4.38 -32.60 9.16
C GLN A 3 4.94 -31.71 10.26
N TYR A 4 4.94 -32.23 11.49
CA TYR A 4 5.48 -31.55 12.66
C TYR A 4 6.91 -32.05 12.93
N GLU A 5 7.69 -31.30 13.71
CA GLU A 5 9.08 -31.64 14.10
C GLU A 5 10.06 -31.77 12.92
N ALA A 6 9.79 -31.13 11.80
CA ALA A 6 10.74 -30.99 10.70
C ALA A 6 11.73 -29.84 10.96
N ASP A 7 12.98 -30.02 10.52
CA ASP A 7 14.04 -28.99 10.61
C ASP A 7 13.70 -27.73 9.79
N ASP A 8 12.94 -27.91 8.71
CA ASP A 8 12.50 -26.84 7.80
C ASP A 8 10.97 -26.77 7.73
N ALA A 9 10.46 -25.55 7.51
CA ALA A 9 9.05 -25.35 7.21
C ALA A 9 8.84 -25.35 5.70
N ILE A 10 8.09 -26.33 5.19
CA ILE A 10 7.77 -26.46 3.76
C ILE A 10 6.26 -26.39 3.55
N VAL A 11 5.84 -25.52 2.63
CA VAL A 11 4.45 -25.36 2.21
C VAL A 11 4.37 -25.61 0.71
N PHE A 12 3.46 -26.48 0.30
CA PHE A 12 3.10 -26.71 -1.09
C PHE A 12 1.67 -26.26 -1.33
N ALA A 13 1.44 -25.57 -2.44
CA ALA A 13 0.12 -25.20 -2.91
C ALA A 13 0.00 -25.49 -4.40
N GLN A 14 -1.20 -25.85 -4.85
CA GLN A 14 -1.49 -26.08 -6.26
C GLN A 14 -2.84 -25.46 -6.59
N SER A 15 -2.87 -24.66 -7.65
CA SER A 15 -4.10 -24.17 -8.28
C SER A 15 -4.35 -24.94 -9.59
N ALA A 16 -5.38 -24.55 -10.34
CA ALA A 16 -5.63 -25.11 -11.68
C ALA A 16 -4.50 -24.80 -12.67
N SER A 17 -3.79 -23.68 -12.49
CA SER A 17 -2.76 -23.18 -13.41
C SER A 17 -1.34 -23.26 -12.84
N GLU A 18 -1.17 -23.22 -11.52
CA GLU A 18 0.12 -23.00 -10.87
C GLU A 18 0.45 -24.07 -9.83
N ARG A 19 1.74 -24.42 -9.72
CA ARG A 19 2.29 -25.23 -8.62
C ARG A 19 3.32 -24.42 -7.85
N ILE A 20 3.11 -24.27 -6.56
CA ILE A 20 3.90 -23.40 -5.69
C ILE A 20 4.53 -24.24 -4.59
N GLY A 21 5.81 -24.02 -4.33
CA GLY A 21 6.52 -24.54 -3.17
C GLY A 21 7.27 -23.42 -2.48
N MET A 22 7.14 -23.33 -1.15
CA MET A 22 7.94 -22.43 -0.32
C MET A 22 8.59 -23.23 0.79
N GLN A 23 9.90 -23.14 0.89
CA GLN A 23 10.68 -23.69 1.99
C GLN A 23 11.33 -22.54 2.75
N LYS A 24 11.21 -22.58 4.08
CA LYS A 24 11.95 -21.71 4.99
C LYS A 24 12.88 -22.57 5.82
N LEU A 25 14.17 -22.36 5.62
CA LEU A 25 15.23 -23.07 6.32
C LEU A 25 15.39 -22.52 7.75
N ALA A 26 15.95 -23.33 8.65
CA ALA A 26 16.31 -22.88 10.00
C ALA A 26 17.28 -21.68 9.99
N SER A 27 18.08 -21.52 8.94
CA SER A 27 18.96 -20.35 8.73
C SER A 27 18.21 -19.03 8.47
N GLY A 28 16.90 -19.11 8.17
CA GLY A 28 16.09 -17.98 7.73
C GLY A 28 16.07 -17.78 6.22
N GLU A 29 16.92 -18.49 5.46
CA GLU A 29 16.89 -18.49 4.00
C GLU A 29 15.57 -19.10 3.49
N GLN A 30 15.10 -18.57 2.37
CA GLN A 30 13.85 -18.98 1.74
C GLN A 30 14.09 -19.41 0.32
N LEU A 31 13.53 -20.56 -0.03
CA LEU A 31 13.52 -21.08 -1.38
C LEU A 31 12.06 -21.13 -1.86
N ILE A 32 11.77 -20.41 -2.94
CA ILE A 32 10.43 -20.31 -3.50
C ILE A 32 10.48 -20.84 -4.93
N LYS A 33 9.56 -21.75 -5.25
CA LYS A 33 9.41 -22.31 -6.60
C LYS A 33 7.99 -22.12 -7.12
N VAL A 34 7.88 -21.76 -8.39
CA VAL A 34 6.63 -21.67 -9.14
C VAL A 34 6.80 -22.49 -10.42
N ASN A 35 5.96 -23.49 -10.63
CA ASN A 35 6.02 -24.44 -11.75
C ASN A 35 7.39 -25.13 -11.94
N GLY A 36 8.16 -25.24 -10.86
CA GLY A 36 9.50 -25.83 -10.85
C GLY A 36 10.64 -24.81 -10.93
N ASP A 37 10.36 -23.59 -11.37
CA ASP A 37 11.35 -22.51 -11.47
C ASP A 37 11.50 -21.78 -10.14
N THR A 38 12.75 -21.51 -9.75
CA THR A 38 13.06 -20.74 -8.54
C THR A 38 12.81 -19.25 -8.79
N ILE A 39 12.01 -18.62 -7.92
CA ILE A 39 11.79 -17.17 -7.94
C ILE A 39 12.60 -16.48 -6.83
N ALA A 40 12.97 -15.23 -7.07
CA ALA A 40 13.93 -14.52 -6.22
C ALA A 40 13.30 -13.84 -5.00
N THR A 41 12.01 -13.50 -5.05
CA THR A 41 11.36 -12.74 -3.96
C THR A 41 9.94 -13.22 -3.67
N GLN A 42 9.51 -13.06 -2.41
CA GLN A 42 8.12 -13.23 -2.01
C GLN A 42 7.16 -12.30 -2.79
N GLY A 43 7.64 -11.16 -3.29
CA GLY A 43 6.84 -10.26 -4.12
C GLY A 43 6.41 -10.93 -5.42
N GLN A 44 7.28 -11.71 -6.07
CA GLN A 44 6.88 -12.45 -7.27
C GLN A 44 5.80 -13.48 -6.98
N LEU A 45 5.87 -14.14 -5.83
CA LEU A 45 4.82 -15.05 -5.36
C LEU A 45 3.50 -14.32 -5.07
N ALA A 46 3.56 -13.19 -4.37
CA ALA A 46 2.39 -12.40 -3.99
C ALA A 46 1.59 -11.87 -5.21
N LYS A 47 2.22 -11.72 -6.38
CA LYS A 47 1.53 -11.34 -7.63
C LYS A 47 0.61 -12.43 -8.18
N LEU A 48 0.84 -13.71 -7.82
CA LEU A 48 0.09 -14.84 -8.36
C LEU A 48 -1.30 -14.99 -7.72
N LEU A 49 -1.45 -14.52 -6.48
CA LEU A 49 -2.70 -14.65 -5.74
C LEU A 49 -2.96 -13.39 -4.91
N PRO A 50 -3.58 -12.35 -5.51
CA PRO A 50 -4.14 -11.25 -4.76
C PRO A 50 -5.03 -11.79 -3.63
N LEU A 51 -4.71 -11.40 -2.39
CA LEU A 51 -5.47 -11.81 -1.21
C LEU A 51 -5.92 -10.58 -0.45
N GLN A 52 -7.22 -10.45 -0.29
CA GLN A 52 -7.84 -9.40 0.49
C GLN A 52 -8.39 -9.96 1.80
N HIS A 53 -7.76 -9.60 2.90
CA HIS A 53 -8.31 -9.84 4.24
C HIS A 53 -9.25 -8.69 4.61
N ILE A 54 -10.44 -9.03 5.09
CA ILE A 54 -11.44 -8.11 5.64
C ILE A 54 -11.70 -8.55 7.07
N ASP A 55 -11.22 -7.73 8.00
CA ASP A 55 -11.49 -7.81 9.43
C ASP A 55 -12.33 -6.57 9.81
N PRO A 56 -13.64 -6.74 10.05
CA PRO A 56 -14.53 -5.64 10.43
C PRO A 56 -14.16 -4.97 11.75
N GLN A 57 -13.40 -5.62 12.63
CA GLN A 57 -13.01 -5.01 13.92
C GLN A 57 -11.87 -4.02 13.78
N SER A 58 -11.08 -4.12 12.71
CA SER A 58 -9.95 -3.23 12.46
C SER A 58 -10.42 -1.88 11.93
N THR A 59 -10.31 -0.81 12.73
CA THR A 59 -10.53 0.57 12.29
C THR A 59 -9.24 1.30 11.86
N ASP A 60 -8.13 0.56 11.73
CA ASP A 60 -6.79 1.12 11.56
C ASP A 60 -6.63 2.03 10.34
N ILE A 61 -7.30 1.70 9.23
CA ILE A 61 -7.28 2.48 7.99
C ILE A 61 -7.77 3.91 8.24
N ILE A 62 -8.72 4.10 9.16
CA ILE A 62 -9.29 5.40 9.45
C ILE A 62 -8.52 6.07 10.59
N ASP A 63 -8.30 5.35 11.70
CA ASP A 63 -7.87 5.95 12.96
C ASP A 63 -6.35 6.18 13.08
N HIS A 64 -5.51 5.50 12.31
CA HIS A 64 -4.05 5.48 12.51
C HIS A 64 -3.26 6.27 11.44
N GLY A 65 -3.89 7.31 10.87
CA GLY A 65 -3.26 8.29 9.99
C GLY A 65 -2.86 7.73 8.61
N ALA A 66 -1.87 8.37 7.98
CA ALA A 66 -1.58 8.15 6.55
C ALA A 66 -0.96 6.79 6.20
N LYS A 67 -0.32 6.09 7.15
CA LYS A 67 0.43 4.87 6.83
C LYS A 67 -0.49 3.71 6.43
N PRO A 68 -1.52 3.34 7.20
CA PRO A 68 -2.49 2.32 6.78
C PRO A 68 -3.17 2.64 5.45
N ARG A 69 -3.56 3.90 5.24
CA ARG A 69 -4.21 4.34 3.98
C ARG A 69 -3.29 4.28 2.77
N ARG A 70 -2.01 4.62 2.94
CA ARG A 70 -1.01 4.43 1.88
C ARG A 70 -0.70 2.95 1.64
N GLN A 71 -0.68 2.10 2.68
CA GLN A 71 -0.53 0.65 2.50
C GLN A 71 -1.72 0.04 1.75
N LEU A 72 -2.93 0.55 2.00
CA LEU A 72 -4.13 0.20 1.26
C LEU A 72 -3.95 0.51 -0.23
N LEU A 73 -3.55 1.74 -0.57
CA LEU A 73 -3.27 2.14 -1.95
C LEU A 73 -2.12 1.32 -2.56
N ASP A 74 -0.99 1.17 -1.86
CA ASP A 74 0.18 0.42 -2.34
C ASP A 74 -0.13 -1.04 -2.65
N TRP A 75 -1.05 -1.66 -1.90
CA TRP A 75 -1.52 -3.02 -2.17
C TRP A 75 -2.30 -3.09 -3.49
N LEU A 76 -3.21 -2.15 -3.73
CA LEU A 76 -3.96 -2.08 -4.99
C LEU A 76 -3.02 -1.84 -6.18
N MET A 77 -2.13 -0.87 -6.05
CA MET A 77 -1.10 -0.55 -7.05
C MET A 77 -0.24 -1.76 -7.39
N PHE A 78 0.18 -2.53 -6.38
CA PHE A 78 1.02 -3.71 -6.58
C PHE A 78 0.39 -4.77 -7.49
N HIS A 79 -0.94 -4.89 -7.48
CA HIS A 79 -1.67 -5.87 -8.26
C HIS A 79 -2.17 -5.34 -9.61
N VAL A 80 -2.49 -4.05 -9.68
CA VAL A 80 -3.06 -3.43 -10.90
C VAL A 80 -2.01 -2.76 -11.77
N GLU A 81 -0.97 -2.14 -11.20
CA GLU A 81 0.04 -1.38 -11.92
C GLU A 81 1.36 -2.17 -12.05
N PRO A 82 1.69 -2.72 -13.24
CA PRO A 82 2.83 -3.64 -13.40
C PRO A 82 4.18 -3.04 -12.97
N GLU A 83 4.38 -1.75 -13.27
CA GLU A 83 5.62 -1.01 -13.04
C GLU A 83 5.73 -0.44 -11.62
N PHE A 84 4.64 -0.45 -10.84
CA PHE A 84 4.62 0.13 -9.50
C PHE A 84 5.68 -0.48 -8.59
N TYR A 85 5.78 -1.82 -8.57
CA TYR A 85 6.69 -2.50 -7.66
C TYR A 85 8.15 -2.12 -7.91
N PHE A 86 8.54 -2.01 -9.18
CA PHE A 86 9.88 -1.57 -9.57
C PHE A 86 10.15 -0.14 -9.09
N ALA A 87 9.28 0.81 -9.42
CA ALA A 87 9.43 2.19 -8.99
C ALA A 87 9.48 2.31 -7.45
N TRP A 88 8.60 1.58 -6.75
CA TRP A 88 8.55 1.54 -5.29
C TRP A 88 9.84 1.00 -4.67
N GLN A 89 10.41 -0.08 -5.23
CA GLN A 89 11.66 -0.66 -4.73
C GLN A 89 12.84 0.32 -4.86
N TYR A 90 12.99 0.95 -6.02
CA TYR A 90 14.08 1.91 -6.25
C TYR A 90 13.92 3.16 -5.39
N TYR A 91 12.70 3.69 -5.28
CA TYR A 91 12.39 4.80 -4.39
C TYR A 91 12.71 4.46 -2.93
N SER A 92 12.23 3.32 -2.43
CA SER A 92 12.44 2.86 -1.05
C SER A 92 13.92 2.67 -0.72
N ARG A 93 14.69 2.10 -1.66
CA ARG A 93 16.14 1.94 -1.51
C ARG A 93 16.86 3.29 -1.46
N ALA A 94 16.55 4.20 -2.38
CA ALA A 94 17.14 5.54 -2.40
C ALA A 94 16.81 6.31 -1.11
N LEU A 95 15.56 6.24 -0.65
CA LEU A 95 15.10 6.87 0.59
C LEU A 95 15.86 6.33 1.80
N LYS A 96 16.02 5.01 1.89
CA LYS A 96 16.77 4.36 2.97
C LYS A 96 18.23 4.82 2.98
N GLN A 97 18.88 4.87 1.82
CA GLN A 97 20.28 5.29 1.69
C GLN A 97 20.46 6.77 2.05
N ARG A 98 19.61 7.66 1.51
CA ARG A 98 19.60 9.09 1.86
C ARG A 98 19.41 9.29 3.36
N ASN A 99 18.39 8.67 3.95
CA ASN A 99 18.13 8.77 5.39
C ASN A 99 19.25 8.19 6.26
N SER A 100 19.93 7.15 5.79
CA SER A 100 21.12 6.62 6.47
C SER A 100 22.25 7.65 6.50
N LEU A 101 22.49 8.37 5.41
CA LEU A 101 23.52 9.41 5.34
C LEU A 101 23.18 10.61 6.22
N LEU A 102 21.94 11.09 6.16
CA LEU A 102 21.45 12.16 7.04
C LEU A 102 21.60 11.82 8.53
N LYS A 103 21.52 10.53 8.90
CA LYS A 103 21.70 10.08 10.29
C LYS A 103 23.16 9.93 10.72
N THR A 104 24.04 9.57 9.79
CA THR A 104 25.42 9.14 10.09
C THR A 104 26.47 10.22 9.85
N ARG A 105 26.22 11.13 8.91
CA ARG A 105 27.13 12.21 8.55
C ARG A 105 26.56 13.57 8.99
N ARG A 106 27.45 14.52 9.24
CA ARG A 106 27.12 15.92 9.54
C ARG A 106 27.63 16.81 8.42
N ASN A 107 27.01 17.98 8.24
CA ASN A 107 27.41 18.99 7.26
C ASN A 107 27.52 18.42 5.84
N LEU A 108 26.55 17.59 5.45
CA LEU A 108 26.44 17.10 4.08
C LEU A 108 26.15 18.29 3.15
N SER A 109 26.84 18.35 2.03
CA SER A 109 26.50 19.27 0.95
C SER A 109 25.35 18.72 0.11
N LEU A 110 24.76 19.56 -0.76
CA LEU A 110 23.80 19.10 -1.75
C LEU A 110 24.42 18.07 -2.71
N ALA A 111 25.68 18.27 -3.10
CA ALA A 111 26.41 17.37 -3.99
C ALA A 111 26.60 15.98 -3.37
N ASP A 112 26.79 15.91 -2.04
CA ASP A 112 26.86 14.62 -1.36
C ASP A 112 25.57 13.83 -1.55
N LEU A 113 24.40 14.48 -1.52
CA LEU A 113 23.09 13.82 -1.59
C LEU A 113 22.50 13.70 -3.00
N GLU A 114 23.11 14.34 -3.99
CA GLU A 114 22.58 14.49 -5.36
C GLU A 114 22.16 13.16 -6.01
N PRO A 115 22.93 12.05 -5.94
CA PRO A 115 22.53 10.80 -6.58
C PRO A 115 21.20 10.26 -6.03
N TRP A 116 21.00 10.35 -4.72
CA TRP A 116 19.74 9.91 -4.10
C TRP A 116 18.61 10.90 -4.30
N ASN A 117 18.90 12.20 -4.34
CA ASN A 117 17.88 13.21 -4.65
C ASN A 117 17.31 12.99 -6.05
N LYS A 118 18.17 12.73 -7.05
CA LYS A 118 17.75 12.41 -8.41
C LYS A 118 16.91 11.14 -8.47
N MET A 119 17.38 10.04 -7.87
CA MET A 119 16.60 8.80 -7.82
C MET A 119 15.25 8.98 -7.11
N LEU A 120 15.23 9.70 -5.99
CA LEU A 120 13.99 9.96 -5.27
C LEU A 120 13.02 10.79 -6.11
N SER A 121 13.51 11.78 -6.84
CA SER A 121 12.68 12.56 -7.77
C SER A 121 12.14 11.68 -8.89
N ASP A 122 13.01 11.00 -9.63
CA ASP A 122 12.63 10.22 -10.81
C ASP A 122 11.58 9.16 -10.46
N TYR A 123 11.86 8.31 -9.46
CA TYR A 123 10.91 7.28 -9.05
C TYR A 123 9.74 7.82 -8.23
N GLY A 124 9.92 8.94 -7.55
CA GLY A 124 8.87 9.54 -6.74
C GLY A 124 7.76 10.16 -7.61
N GLU A 125 8.15 10.83 -8.70
CA GLU A 125 7.21 11.38 -9.68
C GLU A 125 6.47 10.26 -10.45
N ILE A 126 7.15 9.15 -10.77
CA ILE A 126 6.51 7.96 -11.35
C ILE A 126 5.44 7.42 -10.39
N LEU A 127 5.78 7.20 -9.12
CA LEU A 127 4.81 6.73 -8.11
C LEU A 127 3.64 7.69 -7.94
N HIS A 128 3.90 8.99 -7.96
CA HIS A 128 2.86 10.01 -7.89
C HIS A 128 1.90 9.89 -9.08
N SER A 129 2.43 9.91 -10.31
CA SER A 129 1.62 9.83 -11.53
C SER A 129 0.75 8.58 -11.58
N GLN A 130 1.32 7.41 -11.26
CA GLN A 130 0.55 6.15 -11.25
C GLN A 130 -0.55 6.18 -10.16
N ARG A 131 -0.25 6.72 -8.97
CA ARG A 131 -1.24 6.82 -7.89
C ARG A 131 -2.39 7.77 -8.22
N VAL A 132 -2.14 8.88 -8.89
CA VAL A 132 -3.22 9.78 -9.36
C VAL A 132 -4.18 9.01 -10.25
N GLY A 133 -3.66 8.32 -11.28
CA GLY A 133 -4.48 7.57 -12.23
C GLY A 133 -5.25 6.42 -11.59
N ILE A 134 -4.65 5.69 -10.65
CA ILE A 134 -5.33 4.60 -9.94
C ILE A 134 -6.37 5.09 -8.96
N VAL A 135 -6.11 6.17 -8.23
CA VAL A 135 -7.10 6.73 -7.29
C VAL A 135 -8.32 7.26 -8.05
N GLU A 136 -8.13 7.89 -9.21
CA GLU A 136 -9.25 8.35 -10.05
C GLU A 136 -10.14 7.17 -10.50
N GLN A 137 -9.54 6.08 -10.97
CA GLN A 137 -10.27 4.86 -11.34
C GLN A 137 -10.94 4.19 -10.14
N TRP A 138 -10.20 4.04 -9.04
CA TRP A 138 -10.71 3.40 -7.82
C TRP A 138 -11.87 4.17 -7.20
N ASN A 139 -11.87 5.50 -7.29
CA ASN A 139 -12.93 6.34 -6.74
C ASN A 139 -14.30 5.97 -7.32
N GLN A 140 -14.39 5.52 -8.59
CA GLN A 140 -15.66 5.09 -9.17
C GLN A 140 -16.25 3.89 -8.41
N PHE A 141 -15.46 2.82 -8.24
CA PHE A 141 -15.86 1.63 -7.46
C PHE A 141 -16.13 1.97 -6.00
N PHE A 142 -15.31 2.87 -5.42
CA PHE A 142 -15.49 3.30 -4.04
C PHE A 142 -16.82 4.03 -3.81
N GLN A 143 -17.22 4.93 -4.70
CA GLN A 143 -18.50 5.64 -4.59
C GLN A 143 -19.70 4.68 -4.74
N GLU A 144 -19.59 3.66 -5.60
CA GLU A 144 -20.63 2.63 -5.77
C GLU A 144 -20.86 1.82 -4.48
N ASP A 145 -19.78 1.36 -3.84
CA ASP A 145 -19.88 0.60 -2.58
C ASP A 145 -20.25 1.51 -1.40
N LEU A 146 -19.77 2.75 -1.38
CA LEU A 146 -20.13 3.74 -0.38
C LEU A 146 -21.64 4.02 -0.40
N GLN A 147 -22.22 4.21 -1.58
CA GLN A 147 -23.66 4.47 -1.71
C GLN A 147 -24.51 3.28 -1.24
N GLN A 148 -24.02 2.05 -1.40
CA GLN A 148 -24.72 0.84 -0.94
C GLN A 148 -24.64 0.66 0.57
N LEU A 149 -23.46 0.84 1.17
CA LEU A 149 -23.23 0.58 2.59
C LEU A 149 -23.54 1.78 3.49
N LEU A 150 -23.39 2.99 2.97
CA LEU A 150 -23.53 4.26 3.69
C LEU A 150 -24.30 5.30 2.84
N PRO A 151 -25.55 5.02 2.42
CA PRO A 151 -26.30 5.85 1.46
C PRO A 151 -26.57 7.30 1.89
N ASN A 152 -26.41 7.60 3.19
CA ASN A 152 -26.65 8.92 3.77
C ASN A 152 -25.35 9.68 4.09
N LEU A 153 -24.19 9.17 3.67
CA LEU A 153 -22.90 9.82 3.86
C LEU A 153 -22.26 10.17 2.52
N GLU A 154 -21.74 11.39 2.44
CA GLU A 154 -20.88 11.82 1.34
C GLU A 154 -19.43 11.76 1.83
N ILE A 155 -18.61 10.96 1.15
CA ILE A 155 -17.20 10.79 1.49
C ILE A 155 -16.35 10.89 0.22
N GLU A 156 -15.46 11.88 0.20
CA GLU A 156 -14.50 12.10 -0.88
C GLU A 156 -13.18 11.39 -0.57
N LEU A 157 -12.62 10.75 -1.60
CA LEU A 157 -11.34 10.06 -1.57
C LEU A 157 -10.25 10.94 -2.19
N GLU A 158 -9.50 11.65 -1.37
CA GLU A 158 -8.50 12.64 -1.83
C GLU A 158 -7.07 12.10 -1.73
N TYR A 159 -6.35 12.06 -2.85
CA TYR A 159 -4.94 11.69 -2.85
C TYR A 159 -4.03 12.93 -2.67
N HIS A 160 -3.10 12.83 -1.71
CA HIS A 160 -2.03 13.80 -1.51
C HIS A 160 -0.66 13.16 -1.77
N ALA A 161 0.14 13.80 -2.62
CA ALA A 161 1.43 13.28 -3.07
C ALA A 161 2.50 13.16 -1.96
N GLY A 162 2.38 13.95 -0.90
CA GLY A 162 3.41 14.05 0.15
C GLY A 162 4.59 14.97 -0.21
N PHE A 163 4.46 15.73 -1.29
CA PHE A 163 5.38 16.76 -1.80
C PHE A 163 4.62 17.81 -2.60
N HIS A 164 5.27 18.93 -2.91
CA HIS A 164 4.67 20.02 -3.68
C HIS A 164 4.78 19.73 -5.18
N THR A 165 3.71 19.18 -5.75
CA THR A 165 3.64 18.76 -7.16
C THR A 165 3.90 19.90 -8.14
N GLU A 166 3.50 21.12 -7.80
CA GLU A 166 3.69 22.32 -8.64
C GLU A 166 5.15 22.66 -8.94
N GLN A 167 6.06 22.35 -8.00
CA GLN A 167 7.51 22.61 -8.17
C GLN A 167 8.33 21.34 -8.41
N GLY A 168 7.74 20.16 -8.17
CA GLY A 168 8.37 18.87 -8.33
C GLY A 168 9.23 18.45 -7.13
N LEU A 169 9.38 17.13 -6.97
CA LEU A 169 10.03 16.52 -5.82
C LEU A 169 11.52 16.87 -5.70
N LEU A 170 12.25 16.98 -6.82
CA LEU A 170 13.68 17.36 -6.77
C LEU A 170 13.87 18.72 -6.09
N GLN A 171 13.00 19.68 -6.41
CA GLN A 171 13.10 21.03 -5.88
C GLN A 171 12.80 21.08 -4.38
N ASP A 172 11.81 20.29 -3.92
CA ASP A 172 11.57 20.09 -2.48
C ASP A 172 12.82 19.53 -1.78
N LEU A 173 13.45 18.50 -2.34
CA LEU A 173 14.63 17.87 -1.74
C LEU A 173 15.83 18.80 -1.65
N ILE A 174 15.98 19.74 -2.60
CA ILE A 174 17.03 20.76 -2.60
C ILE A 174 16.72 21.85 -1.57
N GLN A 175 15.50 22.41 -1.59
CA GLN A 175 15.11 23.51 -0.70
C GLN A 175 15.09 23.09 0.78
N GLN A 176 14.72 21.84 1.06
CA GLN A 176 14.59 21.32 2.42
C GLN A 176 15.86 20.66 2.93
N HIS A 177 16.94 20.69 2.16
CA HIS A 177 18.21 20.04 2.48
C HIS A 177 18.71 20.33 3.90
N GLN A 178 18.67 21.59 4.34
CA GLN A 178 19.13 21.95 5.69
C GLN A 178 18.21 21.40 6.78
N ARG A 179 16.88 21.46 6.58
CA ARG A 179 15.90 20.92 7.54
C ARG A 179 15.97 19.39 7.62
N ASP A 180 16.15 18.72 6.48
CA ASP A 180 16.32 17.28 6.42
C ASP A 180 17.58 16.82 7.16
N GLN A 181 18.67 17.59 7.09
CA GLN A 181 19.89 17.33 7.87
C GLN A 181 19.67 17.50 9.38
N GLU A 182 19.05 18.61 9.79
CA GLU A 182 18.74 18.87 11.20
C GLU A 182 17.85 17.79 11.80
N ARG A 183 16.82 17.39 11.04
CA ARG A 183 15.83 16.39 11.45
C ARG A 183 16.29 14.94 11.26
N ARG A 184 17.33 14.72 10.45
CA ARG A 184 17.89 13.40 10.09
C ARG A 184 16.90 12.47 9.38
N TYR A 185 15.97 13.04 8.63
CA TYR A 185 15.02 12.29 7.79
C TYR A 185 14.61 13.15 6.58
N THR A 186 14.15 12.50 5.51
CA THR A 186 13.62 13.14 4.31
C THR A 186 12.18 13.58 4.54
N GLU A 187 11.88 14.87 4.47
CA GLU A 187 10.55 15.40 4.78
C GLU A 187 9.51 15.20 3.68
N TYR A 188 9.92 15.26 2.41
CA TYR A 188 9.00 15.27 1.27
C TYR A 188 9.17 14.05 0.35
N GLY A 189 8.06 13.59 -0.19
CA GLY A 189 7.96 12.59 -1.24
C GLY A 189 6.86 11.53 -1.00
N PRO A 190 6.65 10.60 -1.94
CA PRO A 190 5.58 9.59 -1.89
C PRO A 190 5.50 8.71 -0.64
N HIS A 191 6.56 8.62 0.17
CA HIS A 191 6.51 7.94 1.48
C HIS A 191 5.69 8.70 2.54
N ARG A 192 5.41 9.98 2.29
CA ARG A 192 4.58 10.88 3.10
C ARG A 192 3.21 11.11 2.47
N ALA A 193 2.93 10.48 1.33
CA ALA A 193 1.64 10.52 0.69
C ALA A 193 0.54 10.00 1.62
N ASP A 194 -0.65 10.53 1.40
CA ASP A 194 -1.86 10.19 2.15
C ASP A 194 -3.04 10.06 1.19
N LEU A 195 -3.99 9.23 1.56
CA LEU A 195 -5.27 9.08 0.91
C LEU A 195 -6.30 9.51 1.94
N ARG A 196 -6.77 10.75 1.88
CA ARG A 196 -7.67 11.32 2.89
C ARG A 196 -9.12 10.99 2.55
N LEU A 197 -9.89 10.74 3.61
CA LEU A 197 -11.31 10.48 3.55
C LEU A 197 -12.01 11.70 4.15
N LYS A 198 -12.66 12.50 3.30
CA LYS A 198 -13.27 13.78 3.68
C LYS A 198 -14.77 13.70 3.66
N THR A 199 -15.39 14.24 4.69
CA THR A 199 -16.84 14.48 4.76
C THR A 199 -17.10 15.98 4.64
N PRO A 200 -18.34 16.41 4.37
CA PRO A 200 -18.71 17.84 4.42
C PRO A 200 -18.41 18.51 5.76
N TYR A 201 -18.25 17.75 6.85
CA TYR A 201 -18.05 18.23 8.21
C TYR A 201 -16.60 18.11 8.71
N GLY A 202 -15.66 17.61 7.90
CA GLY A 202 -14.27 17.38 8.31
C GLY A 202 -13.75 16.00 7.91
N ASN A 203 -12.66 15.57 8.53
CA ASN A 203 -12.09 14.25 8.26
C ASN A 203 -13.00 13.12 8.78
N ALA A 204 -13.01 11.99 8.07
CA ALA A 204 -13.82 10.83 8.44
C ALA A 204 -13.43 10.22 9.81
N ASP A 205 -12.16 10.33 10.23
CA ASP A 205 -11.71 9.86 11.56
C ASP A 205 -12.30 10.68 12.71
N ASP A 206 -12.47 11.98 12.51
CA ASP A 206 -13.02 12.91 13.50
C ASP A 206 -14.55 12.83 13.59
N VAL A 207 -15.23 12.61 12.45
CA VAL A 207 -16.69 12.81 12.33
C VAL A 207 -17.48 11.50 12.46
N LEU A 208 -16.96 10.39 11.92
CA LEU A 208 -17.75 9.17 11.80
C LEU A 208 -17.85 8.40 13.12
N SER A 209 -19.04 7.85 13.39
CA SER A 209 -19.21 6.88 14.48
C SER A 209 -18.43 5.59 14.20
N ARG A 210 -18.17 4.79 15.25
CA ARG A 210 -17.44 3.52 15.10
C ARG A 210 -18.10 2.57 14.09
N GLY A 211 -19.43 2.47 14.07
CA GLY A 211 -20.15 1.64 13.09
C GLY A 211 -19.98 2.14 11.66
N GLN A 212 -20.08 3.46 11.44
CA GLN A 212 -19.85 4.06 10.12
C GLN A 212 -18.40 3.87 9.64
N LYS A 213 -17.42 3.95 10.54
CA LYS A 213 -16.01 3.66 10.22
C LYS A 213 -15.83 2.22 9.71
N LYS A 214 -16.49 1.25 10.32
CA LYS A 214 -16.43 -0.15 9.88
C LYS A 214 -17.03 -0.35 8.50
N LEU A 215 -18.22 0.19 8.27
CA LEU A 215 -18.87 0.17 6.95
C LEU A 215 -18.01 0.87 5.88
N LEU A 216 -17.37 1.99 6.21
CA LEU A 216 -16.46 2.69 5.31
C LEU A 216 -15.23 1.84 4.95
N ILE A 217 -14.67 1.13 5.92
CA ILE A 217 -13.56 0.21 5.66
C ILE A 217 -13.98 -0.94 4.76
N MET A 218 -15.18 -1.48 4.96
CA MET A 218 -15.73 -2.49 4.04
C MET A 218 -15.90 -1.91 2.64
N ALA A 219 -16.47 -0.71 2.47
CA ALA A 219 -16.59 -0.05 1.17
C ALA A 219 -15.24 0.13 0.48
N LEU A 220 -14.20 0.55 1.22
CA LEU A 220 -12.83 0.66 0.69
C LEU A 220 -12.28 -0.70 0.24
N LYS A 221 -12.54 -1.77 0.99
CA LYS A 221 -12.02 -3.11 0.69
C LYS A 221 -12.75 -3.80 -0.45
N LEU A 222 -14.07 -3.67 -0.50
CA LEU A 222 -14.91 -4.19 -1.57
C LEU A 222 -14.59 -3.49 -2.89
N SER A 223 -14.38 -2.17 -2.88
CA SER A 223 -14.05 -1.44 -4.10
C SER A 223 -12.66 -1.78 -4.64
N GLN A 224 -11.70 -2.16 -3.79
CA GLN A 224 -10.43 -2.74 -4.24
C GLN A 224 -10.64 -4.08 -4.96
N ILE A 225 -11.52 -4.94 -4.45
CA ILE A 225 -11.86 -6.21 -5.07
C ILE A 225 -12.55 -5.97 -6.42
N ALA A 226 -13.50 -5.04 -6.49
CA ALA A 226 -14.18 -4.66 -7.71
C ALA A 226 -13.20 -4.16 -8.79
N MET A 227 -12.25 -3.30 -8.40
CA MET A 227 -11.21 -2.80 -9.32
C MET A 227 -10.26 -3.91 -9.80
N LEU A 228 -9.89 -4.85 -8.92
CA LEU A 228 -9.08 -6.01 -9.30
C LEU A 228 -9.81 -6.89 -10.31
N HIS A 229 -11.09 -7.14 -10.07
CA HIS A 229 -11.93 -7.89 -11.00
C HIS A 229 -12.02 -7.19 -12.37
N ALA A 230 -12.22 -5.86 -12.39
CA ALA A 230 -12.21 -5.06 -13.62
C ALA A 230 -10.84 -5.11 -14.34
N SER A 231 -9.76 -5.35 -13.60
CA SER A 231 -8.39 -5.53 -14.11
C SER A 231 -8.05 -6.98 -14.47
N ASN A 232 -9.05 -7.87 -14.56
CA ASN A 232 -8.89 -9.31 -14.81
C ASN A 232 -7.94 -10.00 -13.80
N LYS A 233 -8.02 -9.61 -12.53
CA LYS A 233 -7.29 -10.24 -11.42
C LYS A 233 -8.26 -11.01 -10.53
N GLU A 234 -8.08 -12.32 -10.47
CA GLU A 234 -8.77 -13.14 -9.47
C GLU A 234 -8.22 -12.83 -8.09
N THR A 235 -9.10 -12.59 -7.12
CA THR A 235 -8.73 -12.21 -5.75
C THR A 235 -9.37 -13.17 -4.76
N VAL A 236 -8.57 -13.70 -3.84
CA VAL A 236 -9.08 -14.47 -2.70
C VAL A 236 -9.48 -13.51 -1.61
N VAL A 237 -10.73 -13.60 -1.16
CA VAL A 237 -11.24 -12.80 -0.06
C VAL A 237 -11.30 -13.67 1.20
N LEU A 238 -10.62 -13.23 2.26
CA LEU A 238 -10.73 -13.80 3.58
C LEU A 238 -11.58 -12.87 4.43
N LEU A 239 -12.75 -13.36 4.85
CA LEU A 239 -13.69 -12.63 5.70
C LEU A 239 -13.59 -13.21 7.10
N ASP A 240 -13.09 -12.43 8.06
CA ASP A 240 -13.03 -12.84 9.47
C ASP A 240 -14.27 -12.32 10.23
N ASP A 241 -14.80 -13.16 11.12
CA ASP A 241 -15.91 -12.87 12.04
C ASP A 241 -17.10 -12.06 11.47
N LEU A 242 -17.65 -12.49 10.32
CA LEU A 242 -18.84 -11.88 9.68
C LEU A 242 -20.10 -11.88 10.58
N THR A 243 -20.17 -12.81 11.53
CA THR A 243 -21.39 -13.16 12.26
C THR A 243 -21.82 -12.14 13.31
N ALA A 244 -20.94 -11.21 13.72
CA ALA A 244 -21.25 -10.27 14.79
C ALA A 244 -21.88 -8.94 14.32
N GLU A 245 -21.86 -8.62 13.01
CA GLU A 245 -22.10 -7.23 12.56
C GLU A 245 -23.04 -7.04 11.37
N LEU A 246 -23.47 -8.10 10.70
CA LEU A 246 -24.46 -7.98 9.63
C LEU A 246 -25.86 -8.07 10.24
N ASP A 247 -26.42 -6.90 10.57
CA ASP A 247 -27.89 -6.78 10.66
C ASP A 247 -28.49 -7.30 9.35
N LEU A 248 -29.65 -7.95 9.42
CA LEU A 248 -30.33 -8.64 8.30
C LEU A 248 -30.51 -7.81 7.01
N ALA A 249 -30.33 -6.49 7.07
CA ALA A 249 -30.39 -5.58 5.92
C ALA A 249 -29.06 -5.44 5.15
N ALA A 250 -27.94 -5.90 5.70
CA ALA A 250 -26.60 -5.84 5.11
C ALA A 250 -26.06 -7.22 4.66
N GLN A 251 -26.82 -8.29 4.87
CA GLN A 251 -26.60 -9.61 4.23
C GLN A 251 -27.05 -9.59 2.77
#